data_AF-A0A351MP58-F1
#
_entry.id   AF-A0A351MP58-F1
#
_cell.length_a   1.000
_cell.length_b   1.000
_cell.length_c   1.000
_cell.angle_alpha   90.00
_cell.angle_beta   90.00
_cell.angle_gamma   90.00
#
_symmetry.space_group_name_H-M   'P 1'
#
loop_
_entity.id
_entity.type
_entity.pdbx_description
1 polymer ?
#
loop_
_entity_poly.entity_id
_entity_poly.type
_entity_poly.pdbx_seq_one_letter_code
_entity_poly.pdbx_strand_id
1 'polypeptide(L)'
;VDCLVVSLHWGQEYQARPSARQQRLGRAAIDAGADLVLGHHPHVAQPIETYRGKPIVYSLGNAIFDREGSARWSNGLVVRLELGRDRARVVDKKGIWTRAGRPVRR
;
A
#
# COMPACT_ATOMS: atom_id res chain seq x y z
N VAL A 1 -16.23 16.08 -4.98
CA VAL A 1 -15.52 14.82 -4.63
C VAL A 1 -15.75 14.62 -3.15
N ASP A 2 -16.27 13.47 -2.72
CA ASP A 2 -16.48 13.19 -1.29
C ASP A 2 -15.32 12.41 -0.67
N CYS A 3 -14.45 11.78 -1.44
CA CYS A 3 -13.21 11.18 -0.95
C CYS A 3 -12.21 11.14 -2.11
N LEU A 4 -11.04 11.73 -1.95
CA LEU A 4 -9.98 11.75 -2.96
C LEU A 4 -8.92 10.70 -2.65
N VAL A 5 -8.82 9.69 -3.52
CA VAL A 5 -7.78 8.64 -3.43
C VAL A 5 -6.74 8.88 -4.51
N VAL A 6 -5.46 8.91 -4.11
CA VAL A 6 -4.33 9.06 -5.03
C VAL A 6 -3.57 7.73 -5.11
N SER A 7 -3.56 7.11 -6.29
CA SER A 7 -2.82 5.87 -6.55
C SER A 7 -1.49 6.14 -7.23
N LEU A 8 -0.38 5.62 -6.70
CA LEU A 8 0.97 5.91 -7.18
C LEU A 8 1.77 4.63 -7.42
N HIS A 9 2.26 4.48 -8.66
CA HIS A 9 3.23 3.46 -9.04
C HIS A 9 4.65 3.98 -8.77
N TRP A 10 5.28 3.55 -7.68
CA TRP A 10 6.48 4.22 -7.16
C TRP A 10 7.39 3.36 -6.27
N GLY A 11 8.49 3.95 -5.82
CA GLY A 11 9.44 3.28 -4.94
C GLY A 11 10.43 2.42 -5.71
N GLN A 12 11.19 1.64 -4.97
CA GLN A 12 12.16 0.72 -5.52
C GLN A 12 11.64 -0.70 -5.32
N GLU A 13 11.74 -1.52 -6.36
CA GLU A 13 11.46 -2.94 -6.26
C GLU A 13 12.15 -3.52 -5.02
N TYR A 14 11.42 -4.38 -4.32
CA TYR A 14 11.98 -5.28 -3.32
C TYR A 14 12.47 -4.63 -2.02
N GLN A 15 12.21 -3.34 -1.83
CA GLN A 15 12.51 -2.64 -0.59
C GLN A 15 11.33 -2.71 0.39
N ALA A 16 11.55 -3.32 1.55
CA ALA A 16 10.52 -3.45 2.59
C ALA A 16 10.17 -2.13 3.30
N ARG A 17 10.97 -1.08 3.10
CA ARG A 17 10.75 0.26 3.66
C ARG A 17 10.59 1.29 2.54
N PRO A 18 9.68 2.27 2.70
CA PRO A 18 9.50 3.32 1.72
C PRO A 18 10.72 4.24 1.68
N SER A 19 11.13 4.62 0.48
CA SER A 19 12.17 5.62 0.27
C SER A 19 11.75 7.00 0.83
N ALA A 20 12.73 7.86 1.11
CA ALA A 20 12.45 9.24 1.51
C ALA A 20 11.63 10.00 0.44
N ARG A 21 11.82 9.66 -0.84
CA ARG A 21 11.03 10.22 -1.95
C ARG A 21 9.55 9.79 -1.87
N GLN A 22 9.27 8.50 -1.63
CA GLN A 22 7.90 8.03 -1.43
C GLN A 22 7.24 8.76 -0.25
N GLN A 23 7.95 8.89 0.87
CA GLN A 23 7.40 9.58 2.04
C GLN A 23 7.06 11.04 1.76
N ARG A 24 7.97 11.78 1.10
CA ARG A 24 7.71 13.18 0.72
C ARG A 24 6.52 13.31 -0.23
N LEU A 25 6.43 12.47 -1.25
CA LEU A 25 5.35 12.53 -2.24
C LEU A 25 4.01 12.12 -1.63
N GLY A 26 3.98 11.08 -0.78
CA GLY A 26 2.77 10.65 -0.09
C GLY A 26 2.20 11.74 0.82
N ARG A 27 3.06 12.36 1.63
CA ARG A 27 2.66 13.49 2.49
C ARG A 27 2.22 14.70 1.68
N ALA A 28 2.93 15.04 0.60
CA ALA A 28 2.55 16.14 -0.29
C ALA A 28 1.18 15.91 -0.95
N ALA A 29 0.84 14.67 -1.30
CA ALA A 29 -0.49 14.35 -1.83
C ALA A 29 -1.59 14.57 -0.78
N ILE A 30 -1.35 14.17 0.49
CA ILE A 30 -2.26 14.46 1.60
C ILE A 30 -2.39 15.97 1.84
N ASP A 31 -1.28 16.71 1.82
CA ASP A 31 -1.26 18.17 1.98
C ASP A 31 -2.02 18.89 0.85
N ALA A 32 -2.00 18.32 -0.37
CA ALA A 32 -2.75 18.81 -1.53
C ALA A 32 -4.24 18.41 -1.53
N GLY A 33 -4.72 17.70 -0.51
CA GLY A 33 -6.13 17.38 -0.32
C GLY A 33 -6.52 15.92 -0.50
N ALA A 34 -5.59 15.00 -0.76
CA ALA A 34 -5.91 13.57 -0.79
C ALA A 34 -6.41 13.11 0.59
N ASP A 35 -7.37 12.19 0.61
CA ASP A 35 -7.88 11.52 1.81
C ASP A 35 -7.18 10.18 2.06
N LEU A 36 -6.59 9.60 1.01
CA LEU A 36 -5.83 8.37 1.04
C LEU A 36 -4.79 8.37 -0.08
N VAL A 37 -3.61 7.85 0.22
CA VAL A 37 -2.60 7.50 -0.78
C VAL A 37 -2.43 5.99 -0.84
N LEU A 38 -2.54 5.40 -2.04
CA LEU A 38 -2.36 3.98 -2.32
C LEU A 38 -1.15 3.77 -3.23
N GLY A 39 -0.09 3.22 -2.67
CA GLY A 39 1.13 2.88 -3.38
C GLY A 39 1.18 1.43 -3.83
N HIS A 40 1.85 1.21 -4.96
CA HIS A 40 2.24 -0.11 -5.49
C HIS A 40 3.53 0.05 -6.31
N HIS A 41 4.07 -1.06 -6.86
CA HIS A 41 5.36 -1.24 -7.57
C HIS A 41 6.46 -2.00 -6.79
N PRO A 42 6.70 -1.78 -5.49
CA PRO A 42 7.81 -2.45 -4.81
C PRO A 42 7.74 -3.99 -4.77
N HIS A 43 6.62 -4.60 -5.18
CA HIS A 43 6.40 -6.06 -5.15
C HIS A 43 6.56 -6.70 -3.76
N VAL A 44 6.56 -5.88 -2.71
CA VAL A 44 6.59 -6.28 -1.30
C VAL A 44 5.67 -5.37 -0.51
N ALA A 45 5.06 -5.89 0.55
CA ALA A 45 4.29 -5.07 1.47
C ALA A 45 5.20 -4.05 2.17
N GLN A 46 4.79 -2.79 2.19
CA GLN A 46 5.44 -1.72 2.95
C GLN A 46 4.50 -1.24 4.08
N PRO A 47 5.04 -0.55 5.11
CA PRO A 47 4.24 0.02 6.17
C PRO A 47 3.12 0.94 5.67
N ILE A 48 2.10 1.08 6.51
CA ILE A 48 1.07 2.11 6.37
C ILE A 48 1.43 3.22 7.36
N GLU A 49 1.49 4.44 6.89
CA GLU A 49 1.67 5.64 7.71
C GLU A 49 0.33 6.36 7.87
N THR A 50 0.10 6.94 9.04
CA THR A 50 -0.97 7.92 9.24
C THR A 50 -0.34 9.30 9.29
N TYR A 51 -0.66 10.14 8.31
CA TYR A 51 -0.17 11.52 8.23
C TYR A 51 -1.36 12.49 8.25
N ARG A 52 -1.37 13.44 9.20
CA ARG A 52 -2.50 14.36 9.43
C ARG A 52 -3.86 13.65 9.54
N GLY A 53 -3.87 12.49 10.20
CA GLY A 53 -5.08 11.67 10.39
C GLY A 53 -5.53 10.87 9.16
N LYS A 54 -4.80 10.94 8.04
CA LYS A 54 -5.12 10.28 6.78
C LYS A 54 -4.10 9.18 6.44
N PRO A 55 -4.52 8.02 5.90
CA PRO A 55 -3.63 6.91 5.61
C PRO A 55 -2.79 7.10 4.34
N ILE A 56 -1.54 6.66 4.39
CA ILE A 56 -0.63 6.46 3.27
C ILE A 56 -0.20 4.99 3.29
N VAL A 57 -0.71 4.21 2.33
CA VAL A 57 -0.30 2.83 2.12
C VAL A 57 0.85 2.84 1.12
N TYR A 58 2.10 2.63 1.55
CA TYR A 58 3.23 2.81 0.64
C TYR A 58 3.36 1.73 -0.44
N SER A 59 3.01 0.48 -0.11
CA SER A 59 2.95 -0.63 -1.04
C SER A 59 2.10 -1.75 -0.45
N LEU A 60 1.13 -2.23 -1.22
CA LEU A 60 0.34 -3.42 -0.87
C LEU A 60 1.10 -4.74 -1.15
N GLY A 61 2.24 -4.70 -1.86
CA GLY A 61 2.92 -5.92 -2.30
C GLY A 61 2.11 -6.68 -3.36
N ASN A 62 2.27 -8.01 -3.40
CA ASN A 62 1.66 -8.85 -4.43
C ASN A 62 0.40 -9.56 -3.91
N ALA A 63 -0.63 -9.70 -4.78
CA ALA A 63 -1.88 -10.40 -4.48
C ALA A 63 -2.08 -11.70 -5.28
N ILE A 64 -1.73 -11.69 -6.57
CA ILE A 64 -1.82 -12.83 -7.49
C ILE A 64 -0.51 -13.07 -8.25
N PHE A 65 0.53 -12.29 -7.97
CA PHE A 65 1.82 -12.38 -8.65
C PHE A 65 2.84 -12.99 -7.69
N ASP A 66 3.62 -13.94 -8.19
CA ASP A 66 4.79 -14.45 -7.51
C ASP A 66 5.92 -14.64 -8.52
N ARG A 67 7.15 -14.42 -8.07
CA ARG A 67 8.34 -14.83 -8.80
C ARG A 67 8.77 -16.14 -8.16
N GLU A 68 8.72 -17.22 -8.93
CA GLU A 68 9.13 -18.56 -8.45
C GLU A 68 10.50 -18.49 -7.74
N GLY A 69 10.59 -19.14 -6.57
CA GLY A 69 11.85 -19.34 -5.87
C GLY A 69 12.22 -18.34 -4.78
N SER A 70 11.30 -17.46 -4.32
CA SER A 70 11.63 -16.51 -3.25
C SER A 70 10.45 -16.14 -2.35
N ALA A 71 10.49 -16.64 -1.12
CA ALA A 71 9.57 -16.24 -0.07
C ALA A 71 9.54 -14.71 0.18
N ARG A 72 10.63 -13.97 -0.12
CA ARG A 72 10.65 -12.52 0.03
C ARG A 72 9.69 -11.76 -0.91
N TRP A 73 9.34 -12.34 -2.07
CA TRP A 73 8.52 -11.71 -3.12
C TRP A 73 7.06 -12.17 -3.12
N SER A 74 6.75 -13.14 -2.26
CA SER A 74 5.44 -13.80 -2.22
C SER A 74 4.54 -13.21 -1.15
N ASN A 75 4.69 -11.94 -0.77
CA ASN A 75 3.85 -11.33 0.27
C ASN A 75 3.12 -10.09 -0.22
N GLY A 76 1.95 -9.87 0.38
CA GLY A 76 1.17 -8.67 0.18
C GLY A 76 0.21 -8.42 1.33
N LEU A 77 -0.58 -7.37 1.18
CA LEU A 77 -1.59 -6.92 2.12
C LEU A 77 -2.93 -6.80 1.40
N VAL A 78 -3.95 -7.35 2.04
CA VAL A 78 -5.35 -6.94 1.80
C VAL A 78 -5.69 -5.92 2.87
N VAL A 79 -6.06 -4.71 2.46
CA VAL A 79 -6.41 -3.62 3.36
C VAL A 79 -7.88 -3.31 3.23
N ARG A 80 -8.60 -3.30 4.35
CA ARG A 80 -10.00 -2.86 4.41
C ARG A 80 -10.03 -1.38 4.77
N LEU A 81 -10.72 -0.61 3.93
CA LEU A 81 -10.88 0.83 4.08
C LEU A 81 -12.35 1.15 4.38
N GLU A 82 -12.55 2.09 5.30
CA GLU A 82 -13.81 2.80 5.45
C GLU A 82 -13.66 4.19 4.84
N LEU A 83 -14.55 4.52 3.90
CA LEU A 83 -14.59 5.81 3.23
C LEU A 83 -15.80 6.59 3.71
N GLY A 84 -15.63 7.90 3.87
CA GLY A 84 -16.72 8.83 4.12
C GLY A 84 -16.38 10.19 3.52
N ARG A 85 -17.26 11.17 3.72
CA ARG A 85 -17.00 12.53 3.24
C ARG A 85 -15.70 13.08 3.84
N ASP A 86 -14.79 13.46 2.96
CA ASP A 86 -13.44 13.98 3.18
C ASP A 86 -12.59 13.11 4.13
N ARG A 87 -12.81 11.78 4.12
CA ARG A 87 -12.11 10.85 5.01
C ARG A 87 -11.93 9.45 4.43
N ALA A 88 -10.77 8.87 4.73
CA ALA A 88 -10.51 7.44 4.59
C ALA A 88 -9.83 6.90 5.85
N ARG A 89 -10.19 5.69 6.28
CA ARG A 89 -9.57 5.00 7.43
C ARG A 89 -9.23 3.56 7.07
N VAL A 90 -8.05 3.12 7.49
CA VAL A 90 -7.72 1.69 7.48
C VAL A 90 -8.33 1.05 8.72
N VAL A 91 -9.24 0.11 8.54
CA VAL A 91 -9.94 -0.57 9.65
C VAL A 91 -9.49 -2.00 9.87
N ASP A 92 -8.91 -2.63 8.85
CA ASP A 92 -8.27 -3.92 8.96
C ASP A 92 -7.15 -4.06 7.91
N LYS A 93 -6.16 -4.89 8.23
CA LYS A 93 -5.13 -5.29 7.29
C LYS A 93 -4.78 -6.75 7.51
N LYS A 94 -4.73 -7.51 6.41
CA LYS A 94 -4.40 -8.92 6.42
C LYS A 94 -3.20 -9.20 5.53
N GLY A 95 -2.17 -9.80 6.10
CA GLY A 95 -1.07 -10.35 5.34
C GLY A 95 -1.54 -11.55 4.52
N ILE A 96 -1.17 -11.56 3.24
CA ILE A 96 -1.39 -12.68 2.34
C ILE A 96 -0.06 -13.13 1.75
N TRP A 97 0.00 -14.38 1.34
CA TRP A 97 1.12 -14.93 0.59
C TRP A 97 0.68 -15.33 -0.80
N THR A 98 1.58 -15.34 -1.78
CA THR A 98 1.29 -15.81 -3.14
C THR A 98 2.10 -17.05 -3.47
N ARG A 99 1.45 -18.05 -4.08
CA ARG A 99 2.07 -19.28 -4.56
C ARG A 99 1.42 -19.71 -5.87
N ALA A 100 2.22 -19.90 -6.92
CA ALA A 100 1.78 -20.24 -8.27
C ALA A 100 0.63 -19.35 -8.76
N GLY A 101 0.79 -18.04 -8.60
CA GLY A 101 -0.19 -17.04 -8.99
C GLY A 101 -1.45 -16.96 -8.12
N ARG A 102 -1.47 -17.64 -6.95
CA ARG A 102 -2.66 -17.70 -6.08
C ARG A 102 -2.38 -17.16 -4.68
N PRO A 103 -3.29 -16.35 -4.10
CA PRO A 103 -3.20 -15.97 -2.71
C PRO A 103 -3.48 -17.19 -1.81
N VAL A 104 -2.58 -17.44 -0.87
CA VAL A 104 -2.67 -18.48 0.15
C VAL A 104 -2.62 -17.86 1.54
N ARG A 105 -3.30 -18.50 2.49
CA ARG A 105 -3.15 -18.15 3.91
C ARG A 105 -1.79 -18.65 4.38
N ARG A 106 -1.16 -17.88 5.27
CA ARG A 106 0.06 -18.29 5.95
C ARG A 106 -0.21 -19.47 6.87
#